data_AF-A0A6G1IFB1-F1
#
_entry.id   AF-A0A6G1IFB1-F1
#
_cell.length_a   1.000
_cell.length_b   1.000
_cell.length_c   1.000
_cell.angle_alpha   90.00
_cell.angle_beta   90.00
_cell.angle_gamma   90.00
#
_symmetry.space_group_name_H-M   'P 1'
#
loop_
_entity.id
_entity.type
_entity.pdbx_description
1 polymer ?
#
loop_
_entity_poly.entity_id
_entity_poly.type
_entity_poly.pdbx_seq_one_letter_code
_entity_poly.pdbx_strand_id
1 'polypeptide(L)'
;MASRLESLPIELADTTFDQLCLLNILRLMQCNSSLKNLLDFRLYSNIKARNKAMFWACTHNHTSMIQKLIARYEAPASTVVIPVRIAQNVTPVKVLTLNLVVRKFKDITVPTVVSSAAPMPYSQRQLLALLLGAVRRSQLDLTRRQLNQTLVILIMSNAPLDFITAVLDLGASPNYIHRSVNNSVTCPLSAAILGNSAFLFSLLVEKGVGIHGIDYRAPGIMPLHFAVFAASHVLPKSGPAMMKICLGEGVDINQRTPVWGPIGMFHYTTIPVDIFLGSIREWSRGEGEDESLLPAEALRYLLDNGASLERQPEDLEDAL
;
A
#
# COMPACT_ATOMS: atom_id res chain seq x y z
N MET A 1 -29.06 -33.76 20.06
CA MET A 1 -29.95 -34.38 19.06
C MET A 1 -29.38 -34.04 17.69
N ALA A 2 -28.93 -35.03 16.92
CA ALA A 2 -28.49 -34.80 15.55
C ALA A 2 -29.69 -34.33 14.72
N SER A 3 -29.52 -33.31 13.89
CA SER A 3 -30.60 -32.85 13.02
C SER A 3 -30.87 -33.92 11.95
N ARG A 4 -32.14 -34.11 11.52
CA ARG A 4 -32.49 -35.06 10.45
C ARG A 4 -31.75 -34.81 9.13
N LEU A 5 -31.17 -33.61 8.98
CA LEU A 5 -30.32 -33.25 7.84
C LEU A 5 -28.96 -33.95 7.86
N GLU A 6 -28.42 -34.29 9.03
CA GLU A 6 -27.13 -34.99 9.15
C GLU A 6 -27.24 -36.48 8.81
N SER A 7 -28.46 -37.04 8.85
CA SER A 7 -28.74 -38.42 8.47
C SER A 7 -29.13 -38.59 7.00
N LEU A 8 -29.18 -37.51 6.21
CA LEU A 8 -29.47 -37.61 4.78
C LEU A 8 -28.30 -38.29 4.05
N PRO A 9 -28.57 -39.24 3.14
CA PRO A 9 -27.61 -39.70 2.16
C PRO A 9 -26.96 -38.51 1.44
N ILE A 10 -25.65 -38.62 1.17
CA ILE A 10 -24.86 -37.51 0.62
C ILE A 10 -25.41 -37.01 -0.71
N GLU A 11 -26.01 -37.89 -1.51
CA GLU A 11 -26.62 -37.59 -2.80
C GLU A 11 -27.88 -36.71 -2.67
N LEU A 12 -28.69 -36.95 -1.63
CA LEU A 12 -29.89 -36.15 -1.33
C LEU A 12 -29.54 -34.82 -0.70
N ALA A 13 -28.55 -34.81 0.19
CA ALA A 13 -27.97 -33.57 0.67
C ALA A 13 -27.43 -32.77 -0.51
N ASP A 14 -26.78 -33.45 -1.47
CA ASP A 14 -26.14 -32.77 -2.56
C ASP A 14 -27.13 -32.10 -3.52
N THR A 15 -28.18 -32.82 -3.91
CA THR A 15 -29.26 -32.27 -4.73
C THR A 15 -30.01 -31.14 -4.02
N THR A 16 -30.19 -31.24 -2.70
CA THR A 16 -30.84 -30.17 -1.92
C THR A 16 -30.00 -28.90 -1.93
N PHE A 17 -28.68 -28.99 -1.72
CA PHE A 17 -27.83 -27.80 -1.69
C PHE A 17 -27.63 -27.16 -3.07
N ASP A 18 -27.72 -27.91 -4.18
CA ASP A 18 -27.70 -27.32 -5.53
C ASP A 18 -28.89 -26.38 -5.78
N GLN A 19 -30.00 -26.60 -5.08
CA GLN A 19 -31.20 -25.77 -5.20
C GLN A 19 -31.16 -24.54 -4.28
N LEU A 20 -30.20 -24.46 -3.34
CA LEU A 20 -30.11 -23.35 -2.40
C LEU A 20 -29.23 -22.22 -2.92
N CYS A 21 -29.70 -20.98 -2.78
CA CYS A 21 -28.86 -19.82 -3.04
C CYS A 21 -27.75 -19.70 -1.97
N LEU A 22 -26.65 -19.00 -2.32
CA LEU A 22 -25.49 -18.80 -1.44
C LEU A 22 -25.88 -18.27 -0.05
N LEU A 23 -26.87 -17.39 0.03
CA LEU A 23 -27.33 -16.84 1.31
C LEU A 23 -27.96 -17.91 2.21
N ASN A 24 -28.74 -18.83 1.64
CA ASN A 24 -29.37 -19.92 2.39
C ASN A 24 -28.33 -20.92 2.88
N ILE A 25 -27.31 -21.22 2.05
CA ILE A 25 -26.17 -22.05 2.44
C ILE A 25 -25.44 -21.42 3.65
N LEU A 26 -25.16 -20.12 3.59
CA LEU A 26 -24.50 -19.41 4.70
C LEU A 26 -25.33 -19.43 6.00
N ARG A 27 -26.65 -19.27 5.90
CA ARG A 27 -27.55 -19.38 7.07
C ARG A 27 -27.54 -20.79 7.66
N LEU A 28 -27.60 -21.83 6.82
CA LEU A 28 -27.52 -23.23 7.27
C LEU A 28 -26.19 -23.52 7.98
N MET A 29 -25.08 -22.98 7.49
CA MET A 29 -23.77 -23.12 8.14
C MET A 29 -23.71 -22.48 9.54
N GLN A 30 -24.51 -21.44 9.81
CA GLN A 30 -24.59 -20.81 11.12
C GLN A 30 -25.42 -21.64 12.11
N CYS A 31 -26.42 -22.37 11.62
CA CYS A 31 -27.34 -23.13 12.47
C CYS A 31 -26.80 -24.50 12.91
N ASN A 32 -25.84 -25.09 12.18
CA ASN A 32 -25.38 -26.45 12.47
C ASN A 32 -23.87 -26.63 12.18
N SER A 33 -23.10 -26.98 13.21
CA SER A 33 -21.64 -27.17 13.13
C SER A 33 -21.22 -28.44 12.37
N SER A 34 -22.02 -29.50 12.39
CA SER A 34 -21.78 -30.71 11.59
C SER A 34 -21.95 -30.40 10.09
N LEU A 35 -23.07 -29.77 9.72
CA LEU A 35 -23.34 -29.37 8.33
C LEU A 35 -22.33 -28.33 7.84
N LYS A 36 -21.79 -27.49 8.72
CA LYS A 36 -20.76 -26.51 8.37
C LYS A 36 -19.57 -27.15 7.67
N ASN A 37 -19.08 -28.30 8.13
CA ASN A 37 -17.93 -28.97 7.50
C ASN A 37 -18.25 -29.49 6.10
N LEU A 38 -19.44 -30.06 5.91
CA LEU A 38 -19.92 -30.55 4.61
C LEU A 38 -20.12 -29.39 3.63
N LEU A 39 -20.80 -28.33 4.09
CA LEU A 39 -21.08 -27.13 3.30
C LEU A 39 -19.81 -26.32 3.00
N ASP A 40 -18.81 -26.30 3.89
CA ASP A 40 -17.54 -25.64 3.65
C ASP A 40 -16.82 -26.24 2.42
N PHE A 41 -16.78 -27.57 2.29
CA PHE A 41 -16.14 -28.23 1.14
C PHE A 41 -16.80 -27.81 -0.16
N ARG A 42 -18.14 -27.83 -0.19
CA ARG A 42 -18.90 -27.44 -1.37
C ARG A 42 -18.77 -25.95 -1.68
N LEU A 43 -18.88 -25.10 -0.67
CA LEU A 43 -18.78 -23.66 -0.84
C LEU A 43 -17.41 -23.26 -1.42
N TYR A 44 -16.33 -23.82 -0.89
CA TYR A 44 -14.97 -23.44 -1.30
C TYR A 44 -14.41 -24.26 -2.46
N SER A 45 -15.12 -25.30 -2.92
CA SER A 45 -14.85 -25.96 -4.21
C SER A 45 -14.95 -24.95 -5.37
N ASN A 46 -15.87 -23.99 -5.27
CA ASN A 46 -16.02 -22.91 -6.25
C ASN A 46 -14.96 -21.82 -6.05
N ILE A 47 -14.13 -21.60 -7.08
CA ILE A 47 -13.05 -20.61 -7.05
C ILE A 47 -13.53 -19.18 -6.74
N LYS A 48 -14.73 -18.78 -7.20
CA LYS A 48 -15.29 -17.45 -6.93
C LYS A 48 -15.66 -17.30 -5.45
N ALA A 49 -16.24 -18.34 -4.85
CA ALA A 49 -16.59 -18.33 -3.43
C ALA A 49 -15.33 -18.37 -2.55
N ARG A 50 -14.33 -19.19 -2.92
CA ARG A 50 -13.01 -19.22 -2.27
C ARG A 50 -12.32 -17.86 -2.30
N ASN A 51 -12.32 -17.18 -3.45
CA ASN A 51 -11.79 -15.83 -3.59
C ASN A 51 -12.54 -14.81 -2.73
N LYS A 52 -13.87 -14.83 -2.72
CA LYS A 52 -14.68 -13.95 -1.86
C LYS A 52 -14.40 -14.20 -0.36
N ALA A 53 -14.28 -15.46 0.04
CA ALA A 53 -13.98 -15.84 1.41
C ALA A 53 -12.57 -15.42 1.82
N MET A 54 -11.58 -15.60 0.94
CA MET A 54 -10.21 -15.13 1.19
C MET A 54 -10.14 -13.61 1.30
N PHE A 55 -10.82 -12.87 0.41
CA PHE A 55 -10.94 -11.42 0.52
C PHE A 55 -11.54 -11.00 1.85
N TRP A 56 -12.70 -11.56 2.21
CA TRP A 56 -13.38 -11.26 3.47
C TRP A 56 -12.50 -11.59 4.68
N ALA A 57 -11.85 -12.75 4.68
CA ALA A 57 -10.98 -13.15 5.78
C ALA A 57 -9.76 -12.22 5.93
N CYS A 58 -9.16 -11.77 4.82
CA CYS A 58 -8.07 -10.79 4.83
C CYS A 58 -8.53 -9.43 5.37
N THR A 59 -9.70 -8.95 4.92
CA THR A 59 -10.25 -7.65 5.35
C THR A 59 -10.80 -7.68 6.77
N HIS A 60 -11.04 -8.85 7.36
CA HIS A 60 -11.55 -8.99 8.73
C HIS A 60 -10.53 -9.61 9.69
N ASN A 61 -9.31 -9.90 9.21
CA ASN A 61 -8.24 -10.51 9.99
C ASN A 61 -8.60 -11.89 10.60
N HIS A 62 -9.36 -12.70 9.85
CA HIS A 62 -9.75 -14.06 10.26
C HIS A 62 -8.67 -15.07 9.86
N THR A 63 -7.58 -15.10 10.62
CA THR A 63 -6.40 -15.97 10.39
C THR A 63 -6.75 -17.46 10.27
N SER A 64 -7.66 -17.97 11.10
CA SER A 64 -8.10 -19.37 11.07
C SER A 64 -8.81 -19.74 9.75
N MET A 65 -9.60 -18.81 9.19
CA MET A 65 -10.25 -19.01 7.89
C MET A 65 -9.22 -19.01 6.76
N ILE A 66 -8.22 -18.12 6.81
CA ILE A 66 -7.15 -18.04 5.81
C ILE A 66 -6.32 -19.34 5.82
N GLN A 67 -5.94 -19.82 7.00
CA GLN A 67 -5.28 -21.12 7.17
C GLN A 67 -6.11 -22.25 6.58
N LYS A 68 -7.41 -22.30 6.90
CA LYS A 68 -8.33 -23.32 6.38
C LYS A 68 -8.42 -23.27 4.85
N LEU A 69 -8.57 -22.07 4.28
CA LEU A 69 -8.64 -21.84 2.84
C LEU A 69 -7.38 -22.28 2.11
N ILE A 70 -6.19 -21.96 2.63
CA ILE A 70 -4.91 -22.34 2.03
C ILE A 70 -4.68 -23.85 2.19
N ALA A 71 -4.81 -24.39 3.40
CA ALA A 71 -4.40 -25.75 3.72
C ALA A 71 -5.37 -26.84 3.22
N ARG A 72 -6.69 -26.58 3.23
CA ARG A 72 -7.69 -27.59 2.86
C ARG A 72 -8.29 -27.40 1.48
N TYR A 73 -8.34 -26.16 1.01
CA TYR A 73 -9.03 -25.81 -0.23
C TYR A 73 -8.08 -25.25 -1.28
N GLU A 74 -6.76 -25.31 -1.06
CA GLU A 74 -5.75 -24.85 -2.01
C GLU A 74 -6.06 -23.44 -2.54
N ALA A 75 -6.54 -22.57 -1.65
CA ALA A 75 -6.78 -21.19 -2.02
C ALA A 75 -5.44 -20.51 -2.35
N PRO A 76 -5.36 -19.74 -3.45
CA PRO A 76 -4.15 -19.01 -3.78
C PRO A 76 -3.83 -18.02 -2.65
N ALA A 77 -2.74 -18.28 -1.94
CA ALA A 77 -2.29 -17.43 -0.86
C ALA A 77 -1.72 -16.09 -1.35
N SER A 78 -1.37 -15.98 -2.64
CA SER A 78 -0.77 -14.79 -3.23
C SER A 78 -1.80 -13.77 -3.69
N THR A 79 -2.86 -14.21 -4.36
CA THR A 79 -3.79 -13.32 -5.06
C THR A 79 -5.22 -13.77 -4.92
N VAL A 80 -6.12 -12.80 -4.84
CA VAL A 80 -7.56 -12.99 -4.84
C VAL A 80 -8.17 -12.16 -5.95
N VAL A 81 -9.12 -12.75 -6.70
CA VAL A 81 -9.89 -12.02 -7.71
C VAL A 81 -11.12 -11.42 -7.04
N ILE A 82 -11.20 -10.10 -7.02
CA ILE A 82 -12.34 -9.36 -6.48
C ILE A 82 -13.13 -8.64 -7.59
N PRO A 83 -14.46 -8.61 -7.51
CA PRO A 83 -15.26 -7.77 -8.39
C PRO A 83 -15.13 -6.30 -7.95
N VAL A 84 -14.59 -5.44 -8.81
CA VAL A 84 -14.53 -4.00 -8.60
C VAL A 84 -15.55 -3.34 -9.52
N ARG A 85 -16.41 -2.49 -8.96
CA ARG A 85 -17.32 -1.65 -9.75
C ARG A 85 -16.58 -0.40 -10.21
N ILE A 86 -16.43 -0.23 -11.51
CA ILE A 86 -15.89 0.97 -12.14
C ILE A 86 -17.01 1.51 -13.04
N ALA A 87 -17.59 2.64 -12.64
CA ALA A 87 -18.85 3.14 -13.19
C ALA A 87 -19.95 2.07 -13.13
N GLN A 88 -20.58 1.74 -14.26
CA GLN A 88 -21.66 0.74 -14.35
C GLN A 88 -21.16 -0.69 -14.59
N ASN A 89 -19.85 -0.90 -14.78
CA ASN A 89 -19.27 -2.20 -15.11
C ASN A 89 -18.62 -2.87 -13.89
N VAL A 90 -18.86 -4.17 -13.73
CA VAL A 90 -18.19 -5.00 -12.73
C VAL A 90 -17.01 -5.69 -13.41
N THR A 91 -15.78 -5.30 -13.06
CA THR A 91 -14.57 -5.90 -13.61
C THR A 91 -13.85 -6.75 -12.54
N PRO A 92 -13.43 -7.98 -12.87
CA PRO A 92 -12.64 -8.78 -11.95
C PRO A 92 -11.20 -8.24 -11.89
N VAL A 93 -10.74 -7.85 -10.70
CA VAL A 93 -9.39 -7.37 -10.45
C VAL A 93 -8.64 -8.38 -9.59
N LYS A 94 -7.46 -8.80 -10.03
CA LYS A 94 -6.55 -9.67 -9.27
C LYS A 94 -5.75 -8.81 -8.29
N VAL A 95 -6.03 -8.96 -6.99
CA VAL A 95 -5.37 -8.21 -5.92
C VAL A 95 -4.51 -9.14 -5.08
N LEU A 96 -3.34 -8.69 -4.66
CA LEU A 96 -2.52 -9.46 -3.73
C LEU A 96 -3.20 -9.53 -2.36
N THR A 97 -3.35 -10.72 -1.80
CA THR A 97 -3.82 -10.93 -0.42
C THR A 97 -3.00 -10.12 0.58
N LEU A 98 -1.69 -10.07 0.36
CA LEU A 98 -0.75 -9.29 1.16
C LEU A 98 -1.12 -7.81 1.17
N ASN A 99 -1.46 -7.25 0.01
CA ASN A 99 -1.91 -5.86 -0.08
C ASN A 99 -3.25 -5.66 0.64
N LEU A 100 -4.18 -6.63 0.62
CA LEU A 100 -5.46 -6.52 1.34
C LEU A 100 -5.26 -6.40 2.85
N VAL A 101 -4.33 -7.19 3.41
CA VAL A 101 -4.03 -7.19 4.86
C VAL A 101 -3.43 -5.86 5.29
N VAL A 102 -2.50 -5.33 4.49
CA VAL A 102 -1.84 -4.05 4.80
C VAL A 102 -2.78 -2.86 4.60
N ARG A 103 -3.66 -2.92 3.61
CA ARG A 103 -4.57 -1.83 3.23
C ARG A 103 -5.68 -1.54 4.23
N LYS A 104 -6.13 -2.55 5.01
CA LYS A 104 -7.18 -2.33 6.03
C LYS A 104 -6.77 -1.30 7.10
N PHE A 105 -5.48 -1.02 7.25
CA PHE A 105 -4.98 -0.11 8.28
C PHE A 105 -4.99 1.37 7.85
N LYS A 106 -5.12 1.67 6.56
CA LYS A 106 -5.12 3.04 6.05
C LYS A 106 -6.26 3.16 5.07
N ASP A 107 -7.32 3.89 5.41
CA ASP A 107 -8.33 4.28 4.42
C ASP A 107 -7.61 4.97 3.25
N ILE A 108 -7.52 4.26 2.12
CA ILE A 108 -6.69 4.63 0.96
C ILE A 108 -7.28 5.81 0.19
N THR A 109 -8.38 6.40 0.66
CA THR A 109 -9.07 7.43 -0.10
C THR A 109 -8.21 8.66 -0.35
N VAL A 110 -7.14 8.89 0.41
CA VAL A 110 -6.11 9.88 0.07
C VAL A 110 -4.79 9.43 0.71
N PRO A 111 -3.60 9.68 0.12
CA PRO A 111 -2.38 9.80 0.91
C PRO A 111 -2.46 11.09 1.75
N THR A 112 -3.49 11.24 2.59
CA THR A 112 -3.40 12.15 3.71
C THR A 112 -2.30 11.58 4.57
N VAL A 113 -1.19 12.32 4.59
CA VAL A 113 0.07 12.02 5.27
C VAL A 113 -0.19 11.26 6.57
N VAL A 114 0.58 10.20 6.75
CA VAL A 114 0.53 9.23 7.86
C VAL A 114 0.54 9.96 9.20
N SER A 115 -0.64 10.30 9.71
CA SER A 115 -0.78 10.96 11.02
C SER A 115 -0.66 9.86 12.08
N SER A 116 0.47 9.87 12.79
CA SER A 116 0.95 8.84 13.71
C SER A 116 1.21 7.46 13.08
N ALA A 117 2.48 7.05 13.08
CA ALA A 117 2.93 5.74 12.66
C ALA A 117 2.61 4.68 13.74
N ALA A 118 1.34 4.54 14.14
CA ALA A 118 0.94 3.51 15.09
C ALA A 118 1.42 2.13 14.59
N PRO A 119 2.14 1.36 15.43
CA PRO A 119 2.74 0.12 15.00
C PRO A 119 1.65 -0.86 14.53
N MET A 120 1.94 -1.57 13.42
CA MET A 120 1.03 -2.58 12.88
C MET A 120 0.58 -3.58 13.97
N PRO A 121 -0.73 -3.76 14.21
CA PRO A 121 -1.27 -4.67 15.22
C PRO A 121 -0.72 -6.10 15.13
N TYR A 122 -0.49 -6.74 16.28
CA TYR A 122 0.09 -8.09 16.37
C TYR A 122 -0.64 -9.13 15.48
N SER A 123 -1.98 -9.10 15.48
CA SER A 123 -2.79 -10.02 14.69
C SER A 123 -2.57 -9.84 13.17
N GLN A 124 -2.32 -8.61 12.71
CA GLN A 124 -1.95 -8.36 11.31
C GLN A 124 -0.54 -8.86 10.99
N ARG A 125 0.42 -8.70 11.92
CA ARG A 125 1.77 -9.26 11.75
C ARG A 125 1.74 -10.77 11.58
N GLN A 126 0.95 -11.47 12.41
CA GLN A 126 0.75 -12.91 12.27
C GLN A 126 0.18 -13.29 10.91
N LEU A 127 -0.81 -12.52 10.45
CA LEU A 127 -1.42 -12.77 9.15
C LEU A 127 -0.43 -12.52 8.00
N LEU A 128 0.37 -11.46 8.09
CA LEU A 128 1.36 -11.14 7.07
C LEU A 128 2.48 -12.17 7.01
N ALA A 129 2.96 -12.63 8.17
CA ALA A 129 3.91 -13.73 8.28
C ALA A 129 3.35 -15.02 7.66
N LEU A 130 2.07 -15.31 7.90
CA LEU A 130 1.39 -16.46 7.34
C LEU A 130 1.33 -16.42 5.81
N LEU A 131 0.95 -15.26 5.24
CA LEU A 131 0.85 -15.07 3.80
C LEU A 131 2.23 -15.12 3.13
N LEU A 132 3.25 -14.47 3.70
CA LEU A 132 4.62 -14.54 3.19
C LEU A 132 5.18 -15.96 3.25
N GLY A 133 4.94 -16.68 4.35
CA GLY A 133 5.33 -18.09 4.48
C GLY A 133 4.60 -18.99 3.48
N ALA A 134 3.36 -18.67 3.13
CA ALA A 134 2.64 -19.39 2.08
C ALA A 134 3.19 -19.06 0.68
N VAL A 135 3.49 -17.78 0.39
CA VAL A 135 4.11 -17.34 -0.88
C VAL A 135 5.46 -18.02 -1.09
N ARG A 136 6.32 -18.05 -0.07
CA ARG A 136 7.65 -18.71 -0.13
C ARG A 136 7.53 -20.21 -0.43
N ARG A 137 6.61 -20.92 0.24
CA ARG A 137 6.42 -22.38 0.07
C ARG A 137 5.87 -22.76 -1.28
N SER A 138 4.95 -21.94 -1.79
CA SER A 138 4.21 -22.26 -3.01
C SER A 138 4.98 -21.90 -4.29
N GLN A 139 6.20 -21.33 -4.17
CA GLN A 139 6.98 -20.79 -5.28
C GLN A 139 6.10 -19.99 -6.26
N LEU A 140 5.06 -19.32 -5.73
CA LEU A 140 4.10 -18.66 -6.59
C LEU A 140 4.83 -17.54 -7.31
N ASP A 141 4.72 -17.54 -8.64
CA ASP A 141 5.13 -16.45 -9.51
C ASP A 141 4.28 -15.21 -9.18
N LEU A 142 4.65 -14.53 -8.09
CA LEU A 142 4.34 -13.14 -7.91
C LEU A 142 5.07 -12.41 -9.03
N THR A 143 4.29 -11.77 -9.89
CA THR A 143 4.89 -10.92 -10.91
C THR A 143 5.77 -9.88 -10.23
N ARG A 144 6.92 -9.52 -10.83
CA ARG A 144 7.80 -8.48 -10.28
C ARG A 144 7.04 -7.19 -9.95
N ARG A 145 6.05 -6.82 -10.78
CA ARG A 145 5.14 -5.70 -10.54
C ARG A 145 4.38 -5.81 -9.22
N GLN A 146 3.89 -7.00 -8.88
CA GLN A 146 3.16 -7.25 -7.64
C GLN A 146 4.06 -7.09 -6.41
N LEU A 147 5.23 -7.72 -6.42
CA LEU A 147 6.23 -7.58 -5.35
C LEU A 147 6.61 -6.12 -5.12
N ASN A 148 6.88 -5.39 -6.21
CA ASN A 148 7.24 -4.00 -6.15
C ASN A 148 6.14 -3.11 -5.52
N GLN A 149 4.87 -3.33 -5.91
CA GLN A 149 3.75 -2.62 -5.31
C GLN A 149 3.59 -2.95 -3.83
N THR A 150 3.76 -4.22 -3.46
CA THR A 150 3.73 -4.67 -2.07
C THR A 150 4.81 -4.01 -1.23
N LEU A 151 6.04 -3.88 -1.75
CA LEU A 151 7.13 -3.21 -1.06
C LEU A 151 6.76 -1.77 -0.66
N VAL A 152 6.27 -0.97 -1.60
CA VAL A 152 5.86 0.42 -1.33
C VAL A 152 4.74 0.46 -0.28
N ILE A 153 3.74 -0.40 -0.40
CA ILE A 153 2.61 -0.46 0.53
C ILE A 153 3.08 -0.87 1.95
N LEU A 154 4.00 -1.83 2.08
CA LEU A 154 4.57 -2.23 3.37
C LEU A 154 5.31 -1.09 4.06
N ILE A 155 6.17 -0.39 3.32
CA ILE A 155 6.93 0.75 3.84
C ILE A 155 5.97 1.87 4.26
N MET A 156 5.04 2.25 3.39
CA MET A 156 4.06 3.30 3.70
C MET A 156 3.22 2.93 4.93
N SER A 157 2.95 1.66 5.18
CA SER A 157 2.19 1.20 6.35
C SER A 157 3.04 0.93 7.59
N ASN A 158 4.31 1.35 7.61
CA ASN A 158 5.23 1.09 8.71
C ASN A 158 5.27 -0.39 9.12
N ALA A 159 5.28 -1.28 8.12
CA ALA A 159 5.34 -2.71 8.37
C ALA A 159 6.67 -3.09 9.05
N PRO A 160 6.68 -4.13 9.89
CA PRO A 160 7.92 -4.65 10.47
C PRO A 160 9.00 -4.92 9.41
N LEU A 161 10.25 -4.62 9.78
CA LEU A 161 11.41 -4.69 8.90
C LEU A 161 11.58 -6.05 8.23
N ASP A 162 11.34 -7.13 8.98
CA ASP A 162 11.45 -8.51 8.50
C ASP A 162 10.57 -8.78 7.28
N PHE A 163 9.46 -8.06 7.15
CA PHE A 163 8.56 -8.19 6.00
C PHE A 163 9.03 -7.39 4.79
N ILE A 164 9.59 -6.20 5.02
CA ILE A 164 10.17 -5.36 3.97
C ILE A 164 11.37 -6.08 3.37
N THR A 165 12.27 -6.59 4.21
CA THR A 165 13.42 -7.40 3.80
C THR A 165 12.98 -8.68 3.09
N ALA A 166 11.99 -9.41 3.63
CA ALA A 166 11.46 -10.59 2.95
C ALA A 166 10.94 -10.33 1.53
N VAL A 167 10.32 -9.18 1.27
CA VAL A 167 9.83 -8.81 -0.06
C VAL A 167 10.97 -8.36 -0.98
N LEU A 168 11.99 -7.68 -0.45
CA LEU A 168 13.23 -7.38 -1.18
C LEU A 168 13.96 -8.66 -1.59
N ASP A 169 14.09 -9.63 -0.69
CA ASP A 169 14.74 -10.93 -0.94
C ASP A 169 13.98 -11.77 -1.99
N LEU A 170 12.66 -11.57 -2.10
CA LEU A 170 11.84 -12.16 -3.15
C LEU A 170 12.03 -11.47 -4.53
N GLY A 171 12.90 -10.46 -4.63
CA GLY A 171 13.23 -9.78 -5.89
C GLY A 171 12.41 -8.52 -6.16
N ALA A 172 11.76 -7.93 -5.15
CA ALA A 172 11.17 -6.61 -5.30
C ALA A 172 12.26 -5.58 -5.62
N SER A 173 12.04 -4.78 -6.65
CA SER A 173 12.93 -3.69 -7.02
C SER A 173 12.78 -2.53 -6.04
N PRO A 174 13.84 -2.11 -5.35
CA PRO A 174 13.78 -0.96 -4.46
C PRO A 174 13.73 0.36 -5.26
N ASN A 175 14.05 0.31 -6.57
CA ASN A 175 13.93 1.38 -7.56
C ASN A 175 12.57 1.36 -8.30
N TYR A 176 11.53 0.72 -7.76
CA TYR A 176 10.24 0.72 -8.42
C TYR A 176 9.49 2.03 -8.23
N ILE A 177 8.89 2.53 -9.31
CA ILE A 177 8.01 3.68 -9.28
C ILE A 177 6.55 3.21 -9.21
N HIS A 178 5.89 3.54 -8.10
CA HIS A 178 4.47 3.34 -7.88
C HIS A 178 3.68 4.60 -8.24
N ARG A 179 2.80 4.47 -9.23
CA ARG A 179 1.78 5.47 -9.53
C ARG A 179 0.49 5.11 -8.80
N SER A 180 0.04 6.00 -7.94
CA SER A 180 -1.21 5.89 -7.21
C SER A 180 -2.41 6.33 -8.07
N VAL A 181 -3.62 6.16 -7.52
CA VAL A 181 -4.87 6.56 -8.20
C VAL A 181 -5.00 8.09 -8.32
N ASN A 182 -4.43 8.85 -7.37
CA ASN A 182 -4.45 10.32 -7.41
C ASN A 182 -3.28 10.89 -8.23
N ASN A 183 -2.66 10.09 -9.10
CA ASN A 183 -1.54 10.49 -9.93
C ASN A 183 -0.30 10.98 -9.15
N SER A 184 -0.20 10.64 -7.86
CA SER A 184 1.05 10.78 -7.12
C SER A 184 2.00 9.66 -7.52
N VAL A 185 3.28 10.00 -7.58
CA VAL A 185 4.35 9.10 -7.99
C VAL A 185 5.24 8.91 -6.78
N THR A 186 5.32 7.69 -6.26
CA THR A 186 6.13 7.33 -5.09
C THR A 186 7.04 6.16 -5.41
N CYS A 187 8.15 6.03 -4.69
CA CYS A 187 9.04 4.88 -4.74
C CYS A 187 9.28 4.35 -3.32
N PRO A 188 9.90 3.17 -3.14
CA PRO A 188 10.26 2.66 -1.81
C PRO A 188 11.03 3.68 -0.96
N LEU A 189 12.02 4.38 -1.53
CA LEU A 189 12.80 5.37 -0.78
C LEU A 189 11.95 6.56 -0.35
N SER A 190 11.14 7.10 -1.25
CA SER A 190 10.24 8.18 -0.88
C SER A 190 9.19 7.74 0.13
N ALA A 191 8.71 6.50 0.07
CA ALA A 191 7.81 5.96 1.08
C ALA A 191 8.47 5.90 2.47
N ALA A 192 9.76 5.58 2.56
CA ALA A 192 10.51 5.59 3.81
C ALA A 192 10.66 7.02 4.38
N ILE A 193 10.92 8.00 3.51
CA ILE A 193 10.98 9.42 3.86
C ILE A 193 9.62 9.92 4.33
N LEU A 194 8.55 9.59 3.60
CA LEU A 194 7.18 9.96 3.96
C LEU A 194 6.73 9.35 5.30
N GLY A 195 7.33 8.21 5.69
CA GLY A 195 7.15 7.57 6.99
C GLY A 195 8.18 8.00 8.05
N ASN A 196 8.99 9.03 7.78
CA ASN A 196 10.08 9.53 8.63
C ASN A 196 11.02 8.43 9.17
N SER A 197 11.35 7.43 8.35
CA SER A 197 12.15 6.27 8.77
C SER A 197 13.58 6.32 8.24
N ALA A 198 14.49 6.94 9.01
CA ALA A 198 15.93 7.01 8.69
C ALA A 198 16.55 5.61 8.50
N PHE A 199 16.09 4.64 9.28
CA PHE A 199 16.55 3.27 9.21
C PHE A 199 16.18 2.62 7.86
N LEU A 200 14.92 2.73 7.43
CA LEU A 200 14.48 2.20 6.14
C LEU A 200 15.12 2.95 4.98
N PHE A 201 15.34 4.26 5.11
CA PHE A 201 16.12 5.03 4.15
C PHE A 201 17.51 4.40 3.96
N SER A 202 18.24 4.21 5.05
CA SER A 202 19.61 3.66 5.02
C SER A 202 19.66 2.26 4.42
N LEU A 203 18.72 1.39 4.80
CA LEU A 203 18.60 0.04 4.23
C LEU A 203 18.35 0.09 2.72
N LEU A 204 17.47 0.97 2.24
CA LEU A 204 17.16 1.06 0.81
C LEU A 204 18.34 1.60 0.01
N VAL A 205 19.09 2.57 0.55
CA VAL A 205 20.34 3.05 -0.05
C VAL A 205 21.38 1.93 -0.12
N GLU A 206 21.56 1.14 0.94
CA GLU A 206 22.44 -0.03 0.96
C GLU A 206 22.03 -1.07 -0.11
N LYS A 207 20.74 -1.20 -0.41
CA LYS A 207 20.21 -2.04 -1.49
C LYS A 207 20.33 -1.41 -2.89
N GLY A 208 21.07 -0.30 -3.04
CA GLY A 208 21.39 0.32 -4.32
C GLY A 208 20.28 1.20 -4.88
N VAL A 209 19.45 1.82 -4.03
CA VAL A 209 18.48 2.82 -4.49
C VAL A 209 19.17 4.13 -4.86
N GLY A 210 18.80 4.69 -6.02
CA GLY A 210 19.26 6.01 -6.42
C GLY A 210 18.59 7.11 -5.59
N ILE A 211 19.39 7.88 -4.87
CA ILE A 211 18.89 8.96 -3.99
C ILE A 211 18.42 10.18 -4.80
N HIS A 212 19.03 10.42 -5.96
CA HIS A 212 18.64 11.46 -6.92
C HIS A 212 17.33 11.17 -7.64
N GLY A 213 16.64 10.09 -7.29
CA GLY A 213 15.44 9.61 -7.94
C GLY A 213 15.73 8.85 -9.23
N ILE A 214 14.65 8.56 -9.95
CA ILE A 214 14.68 7.79 -11.20
C ILE A 214 13.94 8.64 -12.23
N ASP A 215 14.54 8.84 -13.38
CA ASP A 215 13.93 9.60 -14.48
C ASP A 215 12.59 8.98 -14.88
N TYR A 216 11.52 9.67 -14.48
CA TYR A 216 10.16 9.27 -14.78
C TYR A 216 9.56 10.25 -15.78
N ARG A 217 9.44 9.79 -17.02
CA ARG A 217 9.03 10.63 -18.17
C ARG A 217 7.63 11.23 -18.07
N ALA A 218 6.76 10.66 -17.23
CA ALA A 218 5.40 11.17 -17.09
C ALA A 218 5.34 12.10 -15.88
N PRO A 219 5.02 13.39 -16.05
CA PRO A 219 4.89 14.27 -14.90
C PRO A 219 3.88 13.70 -13.89
N GLY A 220 4.18 13.85 -12.61
CA GLY A 220 3.23 13.57 -11.53
C GLY A 220 2.49 14.85 -11.13
N ILE A 221 1.45 14.75 -10.32
CA ILE A 221 0.92 15.94 -9.62
C ILE A 221 1.93 16.40 -8.56
N MET A 222 2.55 15.42 -7.87
CA MET A 222 3.63 15.66 -6.93
C MET A 222 4.78 14.72 -7.26
N PRO A 223 6.01 15.22 -7.42
CA PRO A 223 7.16 14.44 -7.86
C PRO A 223 7.83 13.76 -6.65
N LEU A 224 7.02 13.13 -5.79
CA LEU A 224 7.48 12.58 -4.51
C LEU A 224 8.44 11.41 -4.66
N HIS A 225 8.59 10.82 -5.85
CA HIS A 225 9.57 9.77 -6.13
C HIS A 225 11.03 10.26 -6.05
N PHE A 226 11.26 11.57 -6.04
CA PHE A 226 12.55 12.19 -5.72
C PHE A 226 12.67 12.42 -4.20
N ALA A 227 13.80 12.04 -3.63
CA ALA A 227 14.02 12.07 -2.18
C ALA A 227 13.84 13.47 -1.57
N VAL A 228 14.43 14.50 -2.19
CA VAL A 228 14.34 15.88 -1.71
C VAL A 228 12.91 16.43 -1.73
N PHE A 229 12.11 16.07 -2.75
CA PHE A 229 10.71 16.48 -2.82
C PHE A 229 9.86 15.80 -1.75
N ALA A 230 10.09 14.49 -1.51
CA ALA A 230 9.45 13.79 -0.40
C ALA A 230 9.84 14.39 0.96
N ALA A 231 11.12 14.71 1.16
CA ALA A 231 11.63 15.28 2.40
C ALA A 231 11.04 16.68 2.64
N SER A 232 10.98 17.54 1.62
CA SER A 232 10.33 18.86 1.71
C SER A 232 8.85 18.76 2.05
N HIS A 233 8.16 17.74 1.54
CA HIS A 233 6.75 17.52 1.82
C HIS A 233 6.48 17.15 3.29
N VAL A 234 7.36 16.39 3.93
CA VAL A 234 7.19 15.97 5.35
C VAL A 234 7.94 16.84 6.36
N LEU A 235 8.88 17.67 5.92
CA LEU A 235 9.63 18.63 6.74
C LEU A 235 8.80 19.35 7.83
N PRO A 236 7.57 19.83 7.55
CA PRO A 236 6.77 20.56 8.53
C PRO A 236 6.22 19.66 9.64
N LYS A 237 5.87 18.42 9.28
CA LYS A 237 5.25 17.45 10.19
C LYS A 237 6.28 16.67 10.98
N SER A 238 7.39 16.32 10.34
CA SER A 238 8.40 15.38 10.86
C SER A 238 9.74 16.04 11.18
N GLY A 239 9.82 17.37 11.05
CA GLY A 239 11.06 18.12 11.24
C GLY A 239 12.10 17.87 10.15
N PRO A 240 13.33 18.37 10.34
CA PRO A 240 14.36 18.44 9.29
C PRO A 240 15.17 17.16 9.14
N ALA A 241 14.91 16.11 9.92
CA ALA A 241 15.76 14.92 9.98
C ALA A 241 15.95 14.27 8.60
N MET A 242 14.86 13.95 7.89
CA MET A 242 14.96 13.35 6.54
C MET A 242 15.59 14.30 5.52
N MET A 243 15.33 15.61 5.61
CA MET A 243 15.95 16.58 4.72
C MET A 243 17.47 16.65 4.94
N LYS A 244 17.93 16.69 6.20
CA LYS A 244 19.36 16.62 6.54
C LYS A 244 20.03 15.41 5.95
N ILE A 245 19.41 14.23 6.05
CA ILE A 245 19.93 13.00 5.46
C ILE A 245 20.03 13.14 3.93
N CYS A 246 18.96 13.60 3.25
CA CYS A 246 18.99 13.78 1.80
C CYS A 246 20.09 14.74 1.34
N LEU A 247 20.27 15.87 2.02
CA LEU A 247 21.32 16.84 1.71
C LEU A 247 22.73 16.29 1.99
N GLY A 248 22.88 15.51 3.07
CA GLY A 248 24.15 14.84 3.39
C GLY A 248 24.58 13.82 2.33
N GLU A 249 23.61 13.22 1.64
CA GLU A 249 23.82 12.33 0.49
C GLU A 249 24.01 13.09 -0.84
N GLY A 250 24.14 14.42 -0.79
CA GLY A 250 24.45 15.26 -1.95
C GLY A 250 23.27 15.52 -2.89
N VAL A 251 22.02 15.36 -2.43
CA VAL A 251 20.86 15.72 -3.24
C VAL A 251 20.76 17.24 -3.37
N ASP A 252 20.50 17.71 -4.59
CA ASP A 252 20.30 19.13 -4.87
C ASP A 252 18.96 19.63 -4.29
N ILE A 253 19.04 20.58 -3.35
CA ILE A 253 17.86 21.22 -2.73
C ILE A 253 17.03 22.02 -3.74
N ASN A 254 17.62 22.38 -4.88
CA ASN A 254 16.99 23.11 -5.97
C ASN A 254 16.67 22.19 -7.17
N GLN A 255 16.63 20.87 -6.98
CA GLN A 255 16.31 19.92 -8.04
C GLN A 255 15.01 20.31 -8.75
N ARG A 256 15.05 20.39 -10.08
CA ARG A 256 13.92 20.78 -10.92
C ARG A 256 13.26 19.55 -11.53
N THR A 257 11.93 19.55 -11.60
CA THR A 257 11.17 18.50 -12.28
C THR A 257 9.86 19.04 -12.84
N PRO A 258 9.42 18.57 -14.02
CA PRO A 258 8.09 18.90 -14.53
C PRO A 258 7.00 18.22 -13.71
N VAL A 259 5.90 18.94 -13.47
CA VAL A 259 4.68 18.43 -12.82
C VAL A 259 3.43 18.88 -13.56
N TRP A 260 2.33 18.17 -13.35
CA TRP A 260 1.03 18.58 -13.88
C TRP A 260 0.48 19.80 -13.13
N GLY A 261 0.01 20.78 -13.90
CA GLY A 261 -0.86 21.84 -13.43
C GLY A 261 -2.16 21.30 -12.81
N PRO A 262 -2.86 22.09 -11.97
CA PRO A 262 -4.10 21.67 -11.31
C PRO A 262 -5.20 21.19 -12.26
N ILE A 263 -5.20 21.68 -13.50
CA ILE A 263 -6.21 21.37 -14.53
C ILE A 263 -5.71 20.23 -15.46
N GLY A 264 -4.50 19.71 -15.26
CA GLY A 264 -3.93 18.64 -16.08
C GLY A 264 -3.68 19.01 -17.54
N MET A 265 -3.72 20.29 -17.89
CA MET A 265 -3.55 20.79 -19.27
C MET A 265 -2.17 21.38 -19.55
N PHE A 266 -1.41 21.73 -18.51
CA PHE A 266 -0.10 22.36 -18.64
C PHE A 266 0.91 21.69 -17.73
N HIS A 267 2.17 21.67 -18.13
CA HIS A 267 3.28 21.33 -17.25
C HIS A 267 3.93 22.60 -16.72
N TYR A 268 4.47 22.54 -15.52
CA TYR A 268 5.36 23.58 -15.01
C TYR A 268 6.51 22.91 -14.25
N THR A 269 7.65 23.59 -14.20
CA THR A 269 8.77 23.15 -13.38
C THR A 269 8.51 23.49 -11.93
N THR A 270 8.66 22.49 -11.06
CA THR A 270 8.60 22.68 -9.61
C THR A 270 9.95 22.40 -8.98
N ILE A 271 10.19 23.04 -7.84
CA ILE A 271 11.33 22.81 -6.96
C ILE A 271 10.85 22.39 -5.55
N PRO A 272 11.72 21.80 -4.71
CA PRO A 272 11.31 21.26 -3.42
C PRO A 272 10.63 22.27 -2.49
N VAL A 273 10.99 23.56 -2.56
CA VAL A 273 10.34 24.61 -1.77
C VAL A 273 8.88 24.85 -2.20
N ASP A 274 8.53 24.70 -3.48
CA ASP A 274 7.13 24.79 -3.93
C ASP A 274 6.28 23.67 -3.31
N ILE A 275 6.82 22.44 -3.23
CA ILE A 275 6.13 21.30 -2.63
C ILE A 275 5.95 21.50 -1.13
N PHE A 276 6.96 22.05 -0.46
CA PHE A 276 6.85 22.47 0.94
C PHE A 276 5.71 23.49 1.12
N LEU A 277 5.71 24.58 0.34
CA LEU A 277 4.68 25.62 0.41
C LEU A 277 3.28 25.08 0.09
N GLY A 278 3.16 24.21 -0.91
CA GLY A 278 1.90 23.56 -1.27
C GLY A 278 1.34 22.66 -0.16
N SER A 279 2.22 22.07 0.66
CA SER A 279 1.82 21.23 1.78
C SER A 279 1.28 22.00 2.98
N ILE A 280 1.52 23.32 3.10
CA ILE A 280 1.07 24.18 4.24
C ILE A 280 -0.40 23.98 4.58
N ARG A 281 -1.24 23.81 3.55
CA ARG A 281 -2.70 23.63 3.71
C ARG A 281 -3.06 22.37 4.49
N GLU A 282 -2.16 21.39 4.56
CA GLU A 282 -2.37 20.12 5.26
C GLU A 282 -1.87 20.14 6.71
N TRP A 283 -1.33 21.25 7.20
CA TRP A 283 -0.69 21.32 8.51
C TRP A 283 -1.65 21.69 9.63
N SER A 284 -2.75 22.39 9.32
CA SER A 284 -3.72 22.87 10.31
C SER A 284 -4.56 21.78 11.00
N ARG A 285 -4.19 20.50 10.88
CA ARG A 285 -5.01 19.35 11.30
C ARG A 285 -4.34 18.42 12.32
N GLY A 286 -3.09 18.66 12.71
CA GLY A 286 -2.38 17.82 13.67
C GLY A 286 -2.32 18.44 15.05
N GLU A 287 -3.31 18.18 15.90
CA GLU A 287 -3.17 18.40 17.35
C GLU A 287 -2.30 17.25 17.91
N GLY A 288 -1.03 17.50 18.23
CA GLY A 288 -0.31 16.67 19.21
C GLY A 288 1.03 16.02 18.85
N GLU A 289 1.89 16.59 18.01
CA GLU A 289 3.28 16.10 17.89
C GLU A 289 4.31 17.19 18.25
N ASP A 290 5.09 16.92 19.32
CA ASP A 290 6.15 17.77 19.91
C ASP A 290 7.33 18.05 18.96
N GLU A 291 7.40 17.40 17.80
CA GLU A 291 8.49 17.53 16.83
C GLU A 291 8.11 18.31 15.55
N SER A 292 6.90 18.86 15.48
CA SER A 292 6.48 19.67 14.33
C SER A 292 7.17 21.04 14.33
N LEU A 293 7.74 21.43 13.18
CA LEU A 293 8.34 22.76 13.01
C LEU A 293 7.26 23.76 12.63
N LEU A 294 7.40 24.99 13.12
CA LEU A 294 6.57 26.08 12.62
C LEU A 294 6.87 26.31 11.12
N PRO A 295 5.86 26.67 10.31
CA PRO A 295 6.04 27.03 8.90
C PRO A 295 7.23 27.89 8.58
N ALA A 296 7.38 28.97 9.35
CA ALA A 296 8.44 29.94 9.15
C ALA A 296 9.82 29.35 9.46
N GLU A 297 9.92 28.47 10.46
CA GLU A 297 11.18 27.81 10.83
C GLU A 297 11.59 26.77 9.79
N ALA A 298 10.64 25.99 9.28
CA ALA A 298 10.91 25.02 8.21
C ALA A 298 11.29 25.72 6.89
N LEU A 299 10.63 26.84 6.55
CA LEU A 299 11.02 27.66 5.39
C LEU A 299 12.42 28.24 5.58
N ARG A 300 12.69 28.83 6.76
CA ARG A 300 14.01 29.35 7.10
C ARG A 300 15.07 28.26 6.99
N TYR A 301 14.80 27.06 7.49
CA TYR A 301 15.71 25.92 7.36
C TYR A 301 16.03 25.62 5.89
N LEU A 302 15.05 25.60 4.99
CA LEU A 302 15.30 25.39 3.56
C LEU A 302 16.18 26.50 2.97
N LEU A 303 15.89 27.77 3.27
CA LEU A 303 16.66 28.93 2.79
C LEU A 303 18.10 28.92 3.32
N ASP A 304 18.29 28.62 4.61
CA ASP A 304 19.60 28.52 5.26
C ASP A 304 20.46 27.38 4.66
N ASN A 305 19.82 26.39 4.00
CA ASN A 305 20.47 25.30 3.27
C ASN A 305 20.53 25.52 1.75
N GLY A 306 20.30 26.76 1.28
CA GLY A 306 20.50 27.14 -0.12
C GLY A 306 19.31 26.91 -1.04
N ALA A 307 18.11 26.65 -0.52
CA ALA A 307 16.91 26.65 -1.34
C ALA A 307 16.66 28.05 -1.93
N SER A 308 16.43 28.12 -3.24
CA SER A 308 16.08 29.35 -3.94
C SER A 308 14.56 29.48 -4.08
N LEU A 309 14.05 30.71 -3.95
CA LEU A 309 12.67 31.07 -4.27
C LEU A 309 12.53 31.60 -5.71
N GLU A 310 13.64 31.88 -6.37
CA GLU A 310 13.66 32.46 -7.71
C GLU A 310 13.37 31.38 -8.77
N ARG A 311 12.35 31.63 -9.58
CA ARG A 311 12.08 30.85 -10.78
C ARG A 311 12.99 31.31 -11.90
N GLN A 312 13.54 30.37 -12.63
CA GLN A 312 14.30 30.66 -13.83
C GLN A 312 13.33 30.95 -14.98
N PRO A 313 13.68 31.84 -15.93
CA PRO A 313 12.84 32.12 -17.10
C PRO A 313 12.46 30.84 -17.86
N GLU A 314 13.38 29.88 -17.92
CA GLU A 314 13.23 28.57 -18.55
C GLU A 314 12.06 27.74 -17.96
N ASP A 315 11.66 27.99 -16.71
CA ASP A 315 10.55 27.29 -16.05
C ASP A 315 9.18 27.62 -16.66
N LEU A 316 9.10 28.70 -17.44
CA LEU A 316 7.87 29.21 -18.04
C LEU A 316 7.72 28.82 -19.51
N GLU A 317 8.80 28.41 -20.19
CA GLU A 317 8.81 28.20 -21.64
C GLU A 317 8.17 26.86 -22.06
N ASP A 318 8.19 25.84 -21.19
CA ASP A 318 7.59 24.52 -21.46
C ASP A 318 6.06 24.45 -21.22
N ALA A 319 5.42 25.58 -20.90
CA ALA A 319 4.00 25.65 -20.53
C ALA A 319 3.04 26.00 -21.68
N LEU A 320 3.54 26.17 -22.91
CA LEU A 320 2.76 26.51 -24.12
C LEU A 320 2.74 25.35 -25.13
#